data_AF-A0A8I0SNQ3-F1
#
_entry.id   AF-A0A8I0SNQ3-F1
#
_cell.length_a   1.000
_cell.length_b   1.000
_cell.length_c   1.000
_cell.angle_alpha   90.00
_cell.angle_beta   90.00
_cell.angle_gamma   90.00
#
_symmetry.space_group_name_H-M   'P 1'
#
loop_
_entity.id
_entity.type
_entity.pdbx_description
1 polymer ?
#
loop_
_entity_poly.entity_id
_entity_poly.type
_entity_poly.pdbx_seq_one_letter_code
_entity_poly.pdbx_strand_id
1 'polypeptide(L)'
;MSLSQDFLSSLTLLYVEDDPDIRIQMVKFLSRRIQHLLIAENGREGLDLFQAKNPDIVVTDIMMPEMDGLQMAKAIREKDRNIPIVVMTAHNDDEYFIFSIDLGIDRYVLKPTNPRFLIEAVEKCAQLLFSKRQQEEANRYVRFLLDAQPNLLMVITDDYVEYVNQAFLDFLGFSSIVHFREVVDNAGDLIFNAQGDSINEEGNWLILLMETPEKYSIIYLKNQQSEALVPFALKINSLPEQNRHLFSFIDITHIENEKRQLETQAFTDALTGVCNRARLQGVLEAELHRARRHNLSISIILGDIDHFKKINDTHGHQVGDDVLKKFAKVMRENVRVEDVVARWGGEEFMIVSPLNDANATCKLAEKLRRLIETETFSKAGQVTCSFGVAQARREDSIRTLTERADKALYQAKTKGRNRVETDGL
;
A
#
# COMPACT_ATOMS: atom_id res chain seq x y z
N MET A 1 1.38 -46.71 20.24
CA MET A 1 1.47 -46.99 18.80
C MET A 1 2.24 -45.84 18.20
N SER A 2 3.38 -46.12 17.57
CA SER A 2 4.30 -45.09 17.08
C SER A 2 3.74 -44.40 15.83
N LEU A 3 4.00 -43.09 15.70
CA LEU A 3 3.65 -42.23 14.55
C LEU A 3 3.97 -42.80 13.16
N SER A 4 4.82 -43.82 13.05
CA SER A 4 5.14 -44.52 11.81
C SER A 4 3.99 -45.36 11.23
N GLN A 5 3.02 -45.79 12.03
CA GLN A 5 1.92 -46.66 11.57
C GLN A 5 0.84 -45.91 10.77
N ASP A 6 0.71 -44.59 10.92
CA ASP A 6 -0.38 -43.83 10.28
C ASP A 6 -0.08 -43.53 8.80
N PHE A 7 1.17 -43.25 8.42
CA PHE A 7 1.51 -42.85 7.05
C PHE A 7 1.27 -43.94 6.01
N LEU A 8 1.63 -45.19 6.34
CA LEU A 8 1.48 -46.33 5.41
C LEU A 8 0.02 -46.74 5.19
N SER A 9 -0.86 -46.37 6.11
CA SER A 9 -2.27 -46.80 6.08
C SER A 9 -3.08 -46.08 5.00
N SER A 10 -2.74 -44.81 4.69
CA SER A 10 -3.43 -44.00 3.68
C SER A 10 -2.78 -44.03 2.29
N LEU A 11 -1.69 -44.78 2.11
CA LEU A 11 -0.92 -44.83 0.87
C LEU A 11 -1.34 -46.01 -0.01
N THR A 12 -1.33 -45.78 -1.32
CA THR A 12 -1.44 -46.82 -2.35
C THR A 12 -0.05 -47.22 -2.83
N LEU A 13 0.38 -48.45 -2.52
CA LEU A 13 1.67 -49.00 -2.98
C LEU A 13 1.43 -49.90 -4.19
N LEU A 14 2.17 -49.70 -5.28
CA LEU A 14 2.30 -50.69 -6.36
C LEU A 14 3.52 -51.57 -6.11
N TYR A 15 3.33 -52.88 -5.99
CA TYR A 15 4.38 -53.88 -5.84
C TYR A 15 4.44 -54.78 -7.07
N VAL A 16 5.60 -54.83 -7.73
CA VAL A 16 5.83 -55.58 -8.97
C VAL A 16 6.94 -56.61 -8.76
N GLU A 17 6.61 -57.88 -8.93
CA GLU A 17 7.53 -59.03 -8.77
C GLU A 17 7.02 -60.20 -9.62
N ASP A 18 7.89 -60.79 -10.44
CA ASP A 18 7.54 -61.90 -11.33
C ASP A 18 7.53 -63.26 -10.63
N ASP A 19 8.44 -63.49 -9.68
CA ASP A 19 8.49 -64.71 -8.89
C ASP A 19 7.25 -64.84 -7.97
N PRO A 20 6.39 -65.86 -8.18
CA PRO A 20 5.15 -66.02 -7.42
C PRO A 20 5.37 -66.33 -5.94
N ASP A 21 6.45 -67.03 -5.58
CA ASP A 21 6.74 -67.39 -4.19
C ASP A 21 7.21 -66.16 -3.41
N ILE A 22 8.12 -65.37 -4.00
CA ILE A 22 8.57 -64.09 -3.43
C ILE A 22 7.39 -63.12 -3.33
N ARG A 23 6.59 -63.00 -4.39
CA ARG A 23 5.42 -62.12 -4.44
C ARG A 23 4.42 -62.44 -3.34
N ILE A 24 4.03 -63.70 -3.17
CA ILE A 24 3.08 -64.11 -2.12
C ILE A 24 3.63 -63.82 -0.72
N GLN A 25 4.91 -64.10 -0.48
CA GLN A 25 5.54 -63.84 0.82
C GLN A 25 5.58 -62.34 1.13
N MET A 26 5.98 -61.53 0.15
CA MET A 26 6.11 -60.08 0.32
C MET A 26 4.74 -59.41 0.47
N VAL A 27 3.75 -59.81 -0.34
CA VAL A 27 2.37 -59.32 -0.22
C VAL A 27 1.80 -59.60 1.17
N LYS A 28 2.00 -60.79 1.73
CA LYS A 28 1.58 -61.12 3.10
C LYS A 28 2.23 -60.22 4.15
N PHE A 29 3.47 -59.78 3.91
CA PHE A 29 4.20 -58.90 4.81
C PHE A 29 3.74 -57.44 4.67
N LEU A 30 3.67 -56.92 3.44
CA LEU A 30 3.26 -55.56 3.11
C LEU A 30 1.82 -55.28 3.51
N SER A 31 0.90 -56.22 3.27
CA SER A 31 -0.53 -56.08 3.60
C SER A 31 -0.81 -55.92 5.10
N ARG A 32 0.18 -56.20 5.98
CA ARG A 32 0.05 -55.97 7.42
C ARG A 32 0.21 -54.50 7.81
N ARG A 33 0.81 -53.67 6.95
CA ARG A 33 1.11 -52.26 7.23
C ARG A 33 0.54 -51.30 6.19
N ILE A 34 0.28 -51.79 4.97
CA ILE A 34 -0.22 -51.01 3.84
C ILE A 34 -1.63 -51.48 3.52
N GLN A 35 -2.61 -50.56 3.58
CA GLN A 35 -4.02 -50.91 3.36
C GLN A 35 -4.37 -51.04 1.87
N HIS A 36 -3.77 -50.19 1.03
CA HIS A 36 -4.01 -50.17 -0.40
C HIS A 36 -2.78 -50.70 -1.16
N LEU A 37 -2.76 -52.01 -1.41
CA LEU A 37 -1.67 -52.66 -2.15
C LEU A 37 -2.14 -53.08 -3.54
N LEU A 38 -1.50 -52.54 -4.57
CA LEU A 38 -1.63 -52.96 -5.97
C LEU A 38 -0.49 -53.93 -6.28
N ILE A 39 -0.79 -54.99 -7.03
CA ILE A 39 0.15 -56.08 -7.30
C ILE A 39 0.19 -56.29 -8.80
N ALA A 40 1.40 -56.43 -9.36
CA ALA A 40 1.63 -56.81 -10.75
C ALA A 40 2.71 -57.88 -10.84
N GLU A 41 2.65 -58.67 -11.90
CA GLU A 41 3.55 -59.81 -12.15
C GLU A 41 4.68 -59.46 -13.14
N ASN A 42 4.60 -58.33 -13.83
CA ASN A 42 5.66 -57.83 -14.70
C ASN A 42 5.58 -56.31 -14.89
N GLY A 43 6.59 -55.70 -15.50
CA GLY A 43 6.65 -54.25 -15.69
C GLY A 43 5.55 -53.69 -16.59
N ARG A 44 4.97 -54.48 -17.52
CA ARG A 44 3.88 -54.04 -18.39
C ARG A 44 2.59 -53.88 -17.59
N GLU A 45 2.21 -54.90 -16.84
CA GLU A 45 1.06 -54.85 -15.94
C GLU A 45 1.25 -53.78 -14.86
N GLY A 46 2.46 -53.65 -14.31
CA GLY A 46 2.79 -52.60 -13.36
C GLY A 46 2.59 -51.20 -13.94
N LEU A 47 3.04 -50.97 -15.17
CA LEU A 47 2.84 -49.69 -15.87
C LEU A 47 1.35 -49.40 -16.16
N ASP A 48 0.57 -50.42 -16.51
CA ASP A 48 -0.87 -50.28 -16.76
C ASP A 48 -1.63 -49.95 -15.47
N LEU A 49 -1.29 -50.63 -14.36
CA LEU A 49 -1.85 -50.33 -13.04
C LEU A 49 -1.45 -48.95 -12.54
N PHE A 50 -0.20 -48.54 -12.76
CA PHE A 50 0.26 -47.18 -12.43
C PHE A 50 -0.63 -46.13 -13.09
N GLN A 51 -0.91 -46.28 -14.39
CA GLN A 51 -1.75 -45.34 -15.14
C GLN A 51 -3.22 -45.38 -14.72
N ALA A 52 -3.74 -46.56 -14.40
CA ALA A 52 -5.14 -46.73 -14.07
C ALA A 52 -5.49 -46.29 -12.63
N LYS A 53 -4.53 -46.43 -11.70
CA LYS A 53 -4.80 -46.31 -10.25
C LYS A 53 -3.99 -45.20 -9.56
N ASN A 54 -2.98 -44.62 -10.21
CA ASN A 54 -2.13 -43.56 -9.66
C ASN A 54 -1.62 -43.87 -8.24
N PRO A 55 -0.82 -44.95 -8.06
CA PRO A 55 -0.25 -45.28 -6.77
C PRO A 55 0.65 -44.14 -6.24
N ASP A 56 0.82 -44.07 -4.93
CA ASP A 56 1.69 -43.09 -4.29
C ASP A 56 3.17 -43.50 -4.31
N ILE A 57 3.47 -44.80 -4.29
CA ILE A 57 4.83 -45.36 -4.30
C ILE A 57 4.84 -46.58 -5.23
N VAL A 58 5.96 -46.79 -5.93
CA VAL A 58 6.21 -48.00 -6.73
C VAL A 58 7.38 -48.77 -6.12
N VAL A 59 7.20 -50.06 -5.92
CA VAL A 59 8.26 -51.03 -5.58
C VAL A 59 8.32 -52.04 -6.71
N THR A 60 9.49 -52.23 -7.31
CA THR A 60 9.66 -53.17 -8.42
C THR A 60 10.94 -53.96 -8.27
N ASP A 61 10.92 -55.21 -8.70
CA ASP A 61 12.16 -55.91 -9.04
C ASP A 61 12.79 -55.32 -10.31
N ILE A 62 14.12 -55.42 -10.46
CA ILE A 62 14.79 -55.03 -11.71
C ILE A 62 14.46 -56.03 -12.81
N MET A 63 14.70 -57.31 -12.56
CA MET A 63 14.72 -58.33 -13.60
C MET A 63 13.38 -59.06 -13.66
N MET A 64 12.60 -58.79 -14.71
CA MET A 64 11.28 -59.40 -14.91
C MET A 64 11.04 -59.67 -16.41
N PRO A 65 10.22 -60.68 -16.77
CA PRO A 65 9.83 -60.93 -18.15
C PRO A 65 8.96 -59.80 -18.74
N GLU A 66 8.84 -59.77 -20.06
CA GLU A 66 8.07 -58.79 -20.87
C GLU A 66 8.56 -57.34 -20.81
N MET A 67 8.64 -56.76 -19.61
CA MET A 67 9.18 -55.43 -19.34
C MET A 67 9.86 -55.46 -17.97
N ASP A 68 11.13 -55.05 -17.96
CA ASP A 68 11.92 -55.00 -16.74
C ASP A 68 11.53 -53.78 -15.87
N GLY A 69 11.91 -53.80 -14.59
CA GLY A 69 11.54 -52.75 -13.64
C GLY A 69 12.13 -51.38 -13.96
N LEU A 70 13.27 -51.31 -14.64
CA LEU A 70 13.93 -50.05 -15.00
C LEU A 70 13.31 -49.44 -16.26
N GLN A 71 12.89 -50.25 -17.22
CA GLN A 71 12.06 -49.86 -18.36
C GLN A 71 10.71 -49.32 -17.89
N MET A 72 10.07 -49.99 -16.93
CA MET A 72 8.86 -49.50 -16.29
C MET A 72 9.12 -48.17 -15.57
N ALA A 73 10.17 -48.08 -14.74
CA ALA A 73 10.51 -46.86 -14.02
C ALA A 73 10.80 -45.69 -14.98
N LYS A 74 11.48 -45.94 -16.09
CA LYS A 74 11.71 -44.95 -17.15
C LYS A 74 10.38 -44.43 -17.73
N ALA A 75 9.47 -45.33 -18.09
CA ALA A 75 8.15 -44.95 -18.62
C ALA A 75 7.31 -44.19 -17.59
N ILE A 76 7.42 -44.53 -16.29
CA ILE A 76 6.78 -43.80 -15.20
C ILE A 76 7.37 -42.40 -15.07
N ARG A 77 8.70 -42.26 -15.08
CA ARG A 77 9.42 -40.98 -14.96
C ARG A 77 9.11 -40.00 -16.09
N GLU A 78 8.79 -40.48 -17.28
CA GLU A 78 8.31 -39.64 -18.39
C GLU A 78 6.94 -39.00 -18.10
N LYS A 79 6.11 -39.63 -17.27
CA LYS A 79 4.77 -39.15 -16.88
C LYS A 79 4.77 -38.41 -15.54
N ASP A 80 5.46 -38.95 -14.54
CA ASP A 80 5.59 -38.38 -13.20
C ASP A 80 7.03 -38.52 -12.69
N ARG A 81 7.73 -37.39 -12.66
CA ARG A 81 9.12 -37.30 -12.17
C ARG A 81 9.24 -37.38 -10.65
N ASN A 82 8.15 -37.24 -9.91
CA ASN A 82 8.19 -37.08 -8.46
C ASN A 82 7.71 -38.31 -7.68
N ILE A 83 7.14 -39.32 -8.35
CA ILE A 83 6.68 -40.52 -7.64
C ILE A 83 7.86 -41.32 -7.08
N PRO A 84 7.87 -41.69 -5.79
CA PRO A 84 8.95 -42.52 -5.27
C PRO A 84 8.96 -43.91 -5.88
N ILE A 85 10.11 -44.29 -6.43
CA ILE A 85 10.35 -45.63 -6.98
C ILE A 85 11.43 -46.31 -6.12
N VAL A 86 11.09 -47.48 -5.59
CA VAL A 86 11.98 -48.35 -4.84
C VAL A 86 12.28 -49.57 -5.71
N VAL A 87 13.56 -49.81 -5.97
CA VAL A 87 13.98 -50.92 -6.83
C VAL A 87 14.65 -52.01 -6.00
N MET A 88 14.31 -53.27 -6.25
CA MET A 88 14.98 -54.42 -5.65
C MET A 88 16.04 -54.95 -6.62
N THR A 89 17.29 -55.11 -6.16
CA THR A 89 18.43 -55.47 -7.02
C THR A 89 19.28 -56.60 -6.41
N ALA A 90 19.91 -57.41 -7.26
CA ALA A 90 20.88 -58.43 -6.86
C ALA A 90 22.28 -57.82 -6.64
N HIS A 91 23.13 -58.49 -5.87
CA HIS A 91 24.42 -57.94 -5.43
C HIS A 91 25.51 -57.83 -6.52
N ASN A 92 25.26 -58.30 -7.74
CA ASN A 92 26.28 -58.51 -8.78
C ASN A 92 26.02 -57.76 -10.12
N ASP A 93 25.10 -56.79 -10.16
CA ASP A 93 24.71 -56.10 -11.40
C ASP A 93 25.08 -54.60 -11.38
N ASP A 94 26.38 -54.30 -11.50
CA ASP A 94 26.92 -52.93 -11.47
C ASP A 94 26.35 -52.04 -12.58
N GLU A 95 26.08 -52.59 -13.78
CA GLU A 95 25.52 -51.84 -14.91
C GLU A 95 24.07 -51.38 -14.64
N TYR A 96 23.23 -52.28 -14.11
CA TYR A 96 21.86 -51.95 -13.75
C TYR A 96 21.78 -51.00 -12.55
N PHE A 97 22.75 -51.08 -11.63
CA PHE A 97 22.87 -50.15 -10.53
C PHE A 97 23.17 -48.72 -11.02
N ILE A 98 24.14 -48.54 -11.92
CA ILE A 98 24.44 -47.22 -12.52
C ILE A 98 23.23 -46.69 -13.28
N PHE A 99 22.59 -47.53 -14.09
CA PHE A 99 21.41 -47.12 -14.85
C PHE A 99 20.23 -46.71 -13.95
N SER A 100 20.07 -47.35 -12.77
CA SER A 100 19.05 -46.97 -11.79
C SER A 100 19.30 -45.58 -11.17
N ILE A 101 20.57 -45.17 -11.03
CA ILE A 101 20.92 -43.83 -10.55
C ILE A 101 20.57 -42.78 -11.61
N ASP A 102 20.92 -43.05 -12.88
CA ASP A 102 20.62 -42.15 -13.99
C ASP A 102 19.12 -41.95 -14.22
N LEU A 103 18.30 -42.96 -13.88
CA LEU A 103 16.83 -42.89 -13.90
C LEU A 103 16.21 -42.12 -12.72
N GLY A 104 17.02 -41.72 -11.74
CA GLY A 104 16.54 -41.03 -10.54
C GLY A 104 15.68 -41.92 -9.65
N ILE A 105 16.07 -43.18 -9.43
CA ILE A 105 15.43 -44.07 -8.47
C ILE A 105 15.68 -43.57 -7.03
N ASP A 106 14.62 -43.50 -6.22
CA ASP A 106 14.69 -42.89 -4.89
C ASP A 106 15.42 -43.78 -3.88
N ARG A 107 15.19 -45.11 -3.94
CA ARG A 107 15.81 -46.08 -3.03
C ARG A 107 16.02 -47.43 -3.70
N TYR A 108 17.03 -48.15 -3.21
CA TYR A 108 17.31 -49.53 -3.60
C TYR A 108 17.28 -50.47 -2.39
N VAL A 109 16.90 -51.73 -2.63
CA VAL A 109 16.90 -52.80 -1.63
C VAL A 109 17.62 -54.02 -2.22
N LEU A 110 18.66 -54.49 -1.52
CA LEU A 110 19.46 -55.64 -1.98
C LEU A 110 18.73 -56.97 -1.72
N LYS A 111 18.75 -57.88 -2.71
CA LYS A 111 18.34 -59.29 -2.59
C LYS A 111 19.49 -60.13 -1.95
N PRO A 112 19.21 -61.13 -1.07
CA PRO A 112 17.90 -61.64 -0.68
C PRO A 112 17.14 -60.67 0.23
N THR A 113 15.91 -60.33 -0.17
CA THR A 113 15.12 -59.26 0.45
C THR A 113 14.71 -59.63 1.87
N ASN A 114 15.32 -58.97 2.87
CA ASN A 114 14.72 -58.96 4.20
C ASN A 114 13.49 -58.04 4.12
N PRO A 115 12.26 -58.53 4.38
CA PRO A 115 11.07 -57.72 4.27
C PRO A 115 11.13 -56.44 5.13
N ARG A 116 11.92 -56.45 6.21
CA ARG A 116 12.18 -55.26 7.04
C ARG A 116 12.87 -54.14 6.28
N PHE A 117 13.88 -54.44 5.45
CA PHE A 117 14.60 -53.41 4.69
C PHE A 117 13.72 -52.81 3.59
N LEU A 118 12.86 -53.63 2.96
CA LEU A 118 11.90 -53.11 2.00
C LEU A 118 10.91 -52.16 2.66
N ILE A 119 10.35 -52.55 3.81
CA ILE A 119 9.44 -51.64 4.53
C ILE A 119 10.17 -50.39 5.01
N GLU A 120 11.41 -50.47 5.49
CA GLU A 120 12.17 -49.28 5.87
C GLU A 120 12.36 -48.32 4.69
N ALA A 121 12.63 -48.85 3.48
CA ALA A 121 12.73 -48.04 2.28
C ALA A 121 11.38 -47.37 1.94
N VAL A 122 10.29 -48.12 1.96
CA VAL A 122 8.94 -47.60 1.71
C VAL A 122 8.52 -46.58 2.76
N GLU A 123 8.79 -46.81 4.05
CA GLU A 123 8.50 -45.89 5.16
C GLU A 123 9.22 -44.55 4.97
N LYS A 124 10.50 -44.57 4.57
CA LYS A 124 11.25 -43.34 4.30
C LYS A 124 10.72 -42.59 3.08
N CYS A 125 10.32 -43.29 2.01
CA CYS A 125 9.67 -42.66 0.85
C CYS A 125 8.32 -42.06 1.21
N ALA A 126 7.51 -42.77 2.01
CA ALA A 126 6.23 -42.31 2.52
C ALA A 126 6.36 -41.03 3.37
N GLN A 127 7.34 -40.97 4.27
CA GLN A 127 7.60 -39.79 5.09
C GLN A 127 7.96 -38.56 4.24
N LEU A 128 8.82 -38.73 3.23
CA LEU A 128 9.22 -37.65 2.33
C LEU A 128 8.03 -37.13 1.52
N LEU A 129 7.22 -38.03 0.95
CA LEU A 129 5.98 -37.67 0.24
C LEU A 129 5.02 -36.88 1.10
N PHE A 130 4.75 -37.38 2.31
CA PHE A 130 3.81 -36.75 3.21
C PHE A 130 4.29 -35.37 3.65
N SER A 131 5.58 -35.23 3.97
CA SER A 131 6.19 -33.93 4.30
C SER A 131 6.09 -32.94 3.15
N LYS A 132 6.35 -33.38 1.91
CA LYS A 132 6.21 -32.53 0.71
C LYS A 132 4.77 -32.09 0.50
N ARG A 133 3.80 -33.02 0.59
CA ARG A 133 2.36 -32.70 0.49
C ARG A 133 1.91 -31.70 1.56
N GLN A 134 2.32 -31.90 2.81
CA GLN A 134 2.00 -30.97 3.89
C GLN A 134 2.61 -29.58 3.65
N GLN A 135 3.85 -29.52 3.16
CA GLN A 135 4.49 -28.24 2.82
C GLN A 135 3.76 -27.53 1.67
N GLU A 136 3.35 -28.26 0.64
CA GLU A 136 2.55 -27.72 -0.47
C GLU A 136 1.18 -27.21 -0.01
N GLU A 137 0.52 -27.95 0.88
CA GLU A 137 -0.76 -27.55 1.47
C GLU A 137 -0.61 -26.31 2.37
N ALA A 138 0.40 -26.29 3.24
CA ALA A 138 0.72 -25.14 4.07
C ALA A 138 1.02 -23.90 3.22
N ASN A 139 1.85 -24.03 2.17
CA ASN A 139 2.15 -22.95 1.24
C ASN A 139 0.90 -22.44 0.51
N ARG A 140 0.01 -23.34 0.10
CA ARG A 140 -1.27 -22.97 -0.54
C ARG A 140 -2.16 -22.19 0.42
N TYR A 141 -2.25 -22.63 1.68
CA TYR A 141 -3.02 -21.94 2.70
C TYR A 141 -2.45 -20.56 3.02
N VAL A 142 -1.12 -20.42 3.12
CA VAL A 142 -0.45 -19.11 3.31
C VAL A 142 -0.78 -18.16 2.16
N ARG A 143 -0.69 -18.61 0.90
CA ARG A 143 -1.06 -17.78 -0.27
C ARG A 143 -2.51 -17.34 -0.22
N PHE A 144 -3.43 -18.26 0.11
CA PHE A 144 -4.84 -17.92 0.29
C PHE A 144 -5.07 -16.83 1.34
N LEU A 145 -4.38 -16.89 2.48
CA LEU A 145 -4.48 -15.85 3.51
C LEU A 145 -3.95 -14.49 3.05
N LEU A 146 -2.88 -14.48 2.26
CA LEU A 146 -2.30 -13.25 1.69
C LEU A 146 -3.21 -12.64 0.60
N ASP A 147 -3.81 -13.48 -0.25
CA ASP A 147 -4.75 -13.07 -1.30
C ASP A 147 -6.10 -12.60 -0.75
N ALA A 148 -6.51 -13.12 0.41
CA ALA A 148 -7.72 -12.67 1.09
C ALA A 148 -7.57 -11.28 1.75
N GLN A 149 -6.34 -10.74 1.85
CA GLN A 149 -6.13 -9.42 2.43
C GLN A 149 -6.54 -8.31 1.46
N PRO A 150 -7.25 -7.27 1.93
CA PRO A 150 -7.65 -6.14 1.10
C PRO A 150 -6.49 -5.17 0.80
N ASN A 151 -5.45 -5.17 1.63
CA ASN A 151 -4.28 -4.32 1.42
C ASN A 151 -3.45 -4.85 0.26
N LEU A 152 -2.76 -3.96 -0.45
CA LEU A 152 -1.85 -4.40 -1.50
C LEU A 152 -0.58 -4.91 -0.83
N LEU A 153 -0.18 -6.13 -1.16
CA LEU A 153 1.01 -6.77 -0.59
C LEU A 153 1.99 -7.13 -1.70
N MET A 154 3.27 -6.89 -1.43
CA MET A 154 4.37 -7.28 -2.30
C MET A 154 5.51 -7.83 -1.47
N VAL A 155 6.10 -8.95 -1.90
CA VAL A 155 7.30 -9.52 -1.30
C VAL A 155 8.43 -9.41 -2.31
N ILE A 156 9.56 -8.84 -1.88
CA ILE A 156 10.77 -8.69 -2.68
C ILE A 156 11.89 -9.48 -2.02
N THR A 157 12.67 -10.20 -2.82
CA THR A 157 13.90 -10.90 -2.40
C THR A 157 15.05 -10.45 -3.31
N ASP A 158 16.11 -9.86 -2.74
CA ASP A 158 17.30 -9.39 -3.48
C ASP A 158 17.05 -8.42 -4.67
N ASP A 159 15.87 -7.77 -4.75
CA ASP A 159 15.33 -6.95 -5.87
C ASP A 159 14.35 -7.67 -6.83
N TYR A 160 14.12 -8.96 -6.64
CA TYR A 160 13.10 -9.69 -7.37
C TYR A 160 11.76 -9.70 -6.65
N VAL A 161 10.68 -9.32 -7.33
CA VAL A 161 9.32 -9.41 -6.79
C VAL A 161 8.91 -10.89 -6.69
N GLU A 162 9.09 -11.50 -5.52
CA GLU A 162 8.77 -12.91 -5.23
C GLU A 162 7.26 -13.18 -5.20
N TYR A 163 6.47 -12.22 -4.71
CA TYR A 163 5.03 -12.37 -4.59
C TYR A 163 4.31 -11.03 -4.64
N VAL A 164 3.11 -11.01 -5.20
CA VAL A 164 2.11 -9.94 -5.07
C VAL A 164 0.76 -10.60 -4.84
N ASN A 165 -0.07 -10.02 -3.97
CA ASN A 165 -1.39 -10.57 -3.72
C ASN A 165 -2.41 -10.16 -4.79
N GLN A 166 -3.56 -10.84 -4.80
CA GLN A 166 -4.63 -10.55 -5.77
C GLN A 166 -5.08 -9.08 -5.75
N ALA A 167 -5.20 -8.44 -4.58
CA ALA A 167 -5.56 -7.04 -4.47
C ALA A 167 -4.58 -6.11 -5.21
N PHE A 168 -3.26 -6.38 -5.10
CA PHE A 168 -2.22 -5.64 -5.80
C PHE A 168 -2.34 -5.78 -7.32
N LEU A 169 -2.58 -7.01 -7.80
CA LEU A 169 -2.77 -7.30 -9.22
C LEU A 169 -4.03 -6.60 -9.78
N ASP A 170 -5.14 -6.68 -9.06
CA ASP A 170 -6.41 -6.07 -9.45
C ASP A 170 -6.30 -4.54 -9.52
N PHE A 171 -5.62 -3.92 -8.54
CA PHE A 171 -5.39 -2.47 -8.51
C PHE A 171 -4.60 -1.98 -9.73
N LEU A 172 -3.59 -2.75 -10.14
CA LEU A 172 -2.77 -2.43 -11.31
C LEU A 172 -3.34 -2.98 -12.63
N GLY A 173 -4.41 -3.76 -12.61
CA GLY A 173 -5.03 -4.33 -13.81
C GLY A 173 -4.28 -5.52 -14.43
N PHE A 174 -3.50 -6.26 -13.64
CA PHE A 174 -2.82 -7.47 -14.10
C PHE A 174 -3.61 -8.74 -13.77
N SER A 175 -3.60 -9.72 -14.67
CA SER A 175 -4.30 -11.01 -14.50
C SER A 175 -3.51 -12.06 -13.72
N SER A 176 -2.20 -11.89 -13.60
CA SER A 176 -1.32 -12.81 -12.87
C SER A 176 0.01 -12.16 -12.51
N ILE A 177 0.70 -12.72 -11.52
CA ILE A 177 2.07 -12.33 -11.18
C ILE A 177 3.06 -12.56 -12.33
N VAL A 178 2.82 -13.56 -13.19
CA VAL A 178 3.67 -13.83 -14.36
C VAL A 178 3.59 -12.66 -15.34
N HIS A 179 2.37 -12.24 -15.69
CA HIS A 179 2.16 -11.08 -16.55
C HIS A 179 2.69 -9.79 -15.92
N PHE A 180 2.51 -9.60 -14.62
CA PHE A 180 3.09 -8.46 -13.89
C PHE A 180 4.62 -8.40 -14.04
N ARG A 181 5.33 -9.51 -13.85
CA ARG A 181 6.80 -9.58 -13.94
C ARG A 181 7.34 -9.42 -15.36
N GLU A 182 6.54 -9.74 -16.39
CA GLU A 182 6.94 -9.54 -17.79
C GLU A 182 6.84 -8.07 -18.22
N VAL A 183 5.96 -7.30 -17.58
CA VAL A 183 5.68 -5.90 -17.94
C VAL A 183 6.40 -4.92 -17.02
N VAL A 184 6.53 -5.27 -15.74
CA VAL A 184 7.14 -4.42 -14.72
C VAL A 184 8.57 -4.90 -14.48
N ASP A 185 9.53 -4.18 -15.07
CA ASP A 185 10.96 -4.45 -14.89
C ASP A 185 11.42 -4.12 -13.46
N ASN A 186 10.97 -3.00 -12.90
CA ASN A 186 11.34 -2.57 -11.55
C ASN A 186 10.09 -2.10 -10.77
N ALA A 187 9.87 -2.71 -9.60
CA ALA A 187 8.74 -2.35 -8.74
C ALA A 187 8.79 -0.90 -8.24
N GLY A 188 9.98 -0.30 -8.15
CA GLY A 188 10.17 1.11 -7.79
C GLY A 188 9.53 2.08 -8.79
N ASP A 189 9.39 1.69 -10.07
CA ASP A 189 8.78 2.53 -11.10
C ASP A 189 7.26 2.71 -10.91
N LEU A 190 6.66 1.87 -10.07
CA LEU A 190 5.25 1.95 -9.73
C LEU A 190 4.99 2.93 -8.58
N ILE A 191 6.05 3.36 -7.88
CA ILE A 191 5.96 4.13 -6.65
C ILE A 191 6.37 5.58 -6.91
N PHE A 192 5.51 6.50 -6.50
CA PHE A 192 5.65 7.93 -6.72
C PHE A 192 5.62 8.71 -5.40
N ASN A 193 6.24 9.88 -5.40
CA ASN A 193 6.13 10.86 -4.33
C ASN A 193 4.84 11.70 -4.46
N ALA A 194 4.61 12.64 -3.53
CA ALA A 194 3.45 13.52 -3.57
C ALA A 194 3.45 14.54 -4.72
N GLN A 195 4.61 14.76 -5.36
CA GLN A 195 4.79 15.62 -6.52
C GLN A 195 4.52 14.88 -7.84
N GLY A 196 4.42 13.54 -7.80
CA GLY A 196 4.23 12.69 -8.97
C GLY A 196 5.52 12.22 -9.61
N ASP A 197 6.68 12.45 -8.99
CA ASP A 197 7.96 11.92 -9.46
C ASP A 197 8.13 10.48 -8.96
N SER A 198 8.70 9.62 -9.80
CA SER A 198 9.03 8.25 -9.42
C SER A 198 10.09 8.27 -8.31
N ILE A 199 9.97 7.37 -7.32
CA ILE A 199 11.02 7.24 -6.29
C ILE A 199 12.26 6.48 -6.80
N ASN A 200 12.22 5.96 -8.02
CA ASN A 200 13.28 5.17 -8.63
C ASN A 200 14.23 6.01 -9.50
N GLU A 201 14.54 7.24 -9.11
CA GLU A 201 15.37 8.15 -9.94
C GLU A 201 16.82 7.66 -10.19
N GLU A 202 17.30 6.63 -9.48
CA GLU A 202 18.66 6.08 -9.65
C GLU A 202 18.76 4.55 -9.45
N GLY A 203 17.65 3.80 -9.52
CA GLY A 203 17.67 2.33 -9.35
C GLY A 203 17.78 1.84 -7.89
N ASN A 204 18.03 2.73 -6.93
CA ASN A 204 18.26 2.40 -5.51
C ASN A 204 17.05 2.63 -4.60
N TRP A 205 15.83 2.55 -5.14
CA TRP A 205 14.60 2.85 -4.41
C TRP A 205 14.43 2.00 -3.13
N LEU A 206 14.87 0.74 -3.15
CA LEU A 206 14.80 -0.16 -1.99
C LEU A 206 15.64 0.36 -0.81
N ILE A 207 16.90 0.73 -1.09
CA ILE A 207 17.82 1.30 -0.10
C ILE A 207 17.25 2.61 0.45
N LEU A 208 16.74 3.46 -0.43
CA LEU A 208 16.17 4.76 -0.08
C LEU A 208 15.00 4.63 0.92
N LEU A 209 14.11 3.67 0.67
CA LEU A 209 12.98 3.37 1.55
C LEU A 209 13.42 2.78 2.90
N MET A 210 14.49 1.98 2.92
CA MET A 210 14.99 1.35 4.14
C MET A 210 15.81 2.30 5.01
N GLU A 211 16.61 3.20 4.43
CA GLU A 211 17.45 4.14 5.17
C GLU A 211 16.66 5.34 5.70
N THR A 212 15.59 5.74 5.02
CA THR A 212 14.77 6.91 5.38
C THR A 212 13.27 6.60 5.43
N PRO A 213 12.83 5.64 6.27
CA PRO A 213 11.45 5.17 6.28
C PRO A 213 10.44 6.27 6.66
N GLU A 214 10.84 7.24 7.47
CA GLU A 214 9.97 8.37 7.85
C GLU A 214 9.61 9.25 6.65
N LYS A 215 10.56 9.42 5.71
CA LYS A 215 10.39 10.26 4.52
C LYS A 215 9.41 9.67 3.51
N TYR A 216 9.27 8.34 3.49
CA TYR A 216 8.41 7.60 2.55
C TYR A 216 7.30 6.82 3.26
N SER A 217 6.84 7.33 4.40
CA SER A 217 5.70 6.77 5.14
C SER A 217 4.40 6.81 4.33
N ILE A 218 4.26 7.80 3.45
CA ILE A 218 3.18 7.91 2.46
C ILE A 218 3.81 7.95 1.07
N ILE A 219 3.32 7.07 0.20
CA ILE A 219 3.70 6.99 -1.21
C ILE A 219 2.46 6.97 -2.08
N TYR A 220 2.64 7.14 -3.38
CA TYR A 220 1.54 7.16 -4.33
C TYR A 220 1.74 6.05 -5.35
N LEU A 221 0.68 5.32 -5.65
CA LEU A 221 0.65 4.37 -6.76
C LEU A 221 -0.28 4.90 -7.83
N LYS A 222 0.11 4.77 -9.09
CA LYS A 222 -0.75 5.13 -10.23
C LYS A 222 -1.73 3.98 -10.48
N ASN A 223 -3.02 4.27 -10.40
CA ASN A 223 -4.04 3.33 -10.84
C ASN A 223 -4.05 3.28 -12.38
N GLN A 224 -3.80 2.10 -12.97
CA GLN A 224 -3.71 1.93 -14.43
C GLN A 224 -5.04 2.17 -15.16
N GLN A 225 -6.18 2.04 -14.47
CA GLN A 225 -7.51 2.24 -15.08
C GLN A 225 -7.91 3.71 -15.15
N SER A 226 -7.56 4.50 -14.14
CA SER A 226 -7.98 5.92 -14.02
C SER A 226 -6.84 6.92 -14.25
N GLU A 227 -5.61 6.43 -14.38
CA GLU A 227 -4.37 7.22 -14.35
C GLU A 227 -4.17 8.10 -13.11
N ALA A 228 -5.02 7.97 -12.09
CA ALA A 228 -4.95 8.76 -10.88
C ALA A 228 -3.85 8.24 -9.94
N LEU A 229 -3.13 9.16 -9.30
CA LEU A 229 -2.25 8.85 -8.19
C LEU A 229 -3.08 8.66 -6.91
N VAL A 230 -2.93 7.50 -6.29
CA VAL A 230 -3.67 7.11 -5.09
C VAL A 230 -2.68 7.02 -3.92
N PRO A 231 -2.95 7.67 -2.77
CA PRO A 231 -2.05 7.66 -1.62
C PRO A 231 -2.16 6.34 -0.83
N PHE A 232 -1.01 5.77 -0.51
CA PHE A 232 -0.87 4.59 0.34
C PHE A 232 0.11 4.86 1.48
N ALA A 233 -0.25 4.44 2.69
CA ALA A 233 0.71 4.32 3.78
C ALA A 233 1.55 3.06 3.56
N LEU A 234 2.87 3.22 3.51
CA LEU A 234 3.80 2.13 3.28
C LEU A 234 4.33 1.58 4.60
N LYS A 235 4.27 0.26 4.76
CA LYS A 235 4.97 -0.47 5.82
C LYS A 235 5.87 -1.53 5.21
N ILE A 236 7.12 -1.57 5.66
CA ILE A 236 8.11 -2.53 5.21
C ILE A 236 8.52 -3.38 6.41
N ASN A 237 8.30 -4.68 6.30
CA ASN A 237 8.79 -5.67 7.26
C ASN A 237 9.86 -6.51 6.60
N SER A 238 11.06 -6.55 7.18
CA SER A 238 12.21 -7.23 6.60
C SER A 238 12.55 -8.51 7.38
N LEU A 239 12.95 -9.56 6.66
CA LEU A 239 13.64 -10.73 7.18
C LEU A 239 15.09 -10.71 6.69
N PRO A 240 16.03 -10.11 7.47
CA PRO A 240 17.40 -9.86 7.01
C PRO A 240 18.18 -11.13 6.67
N GLU A 241 17.92 -12.23 7.39
CA GLU A 241 18.60 -13.51 7.17
C GLU A 241 18.36 -14.12 5.78
N GLN A 242 17.32 -13.65 5.08
CA GLN A 242 16.92 -14.16 3.78
C GLN A 242 16.81 -13.08 2.71
N ASN A 243 17.25 -11.84 3.00
CA ASN A 243 17.08 -10.66 2.13
C ASN A 243 15.64 -10.49 1.60
N ARG A 244 14.64 -10.85 2.41
CA ARG A 244 13.22 -10.72 2.03
C ARG A 244 12.58 -9.52 2.69
N HIS A 245 11.79 -8.80 1.92
CA HIS A 245 11.10 -7.59 2.34
C HIS A 245 9.63 -7.68 1.95
N LEU A 246 8.75 -7.63 2.96
CA LEU A 246 7.30 -7.54 2.78
C LEU A 246 6.90 -6.07 2.80
N PHE A 247 6.42 -5.59 1.67
CA PHE A 247 5.80 -4.29 1.48
C PHE A 247 4.29 -4.42 1.65
N SER A 248 3.73 -3.58 2.52
CA SER A 248 2.29 -3.45 2.73
C SER A 248 1.87 -2.04 2.39
N PHE A 249 0.98 -1.90 1.41
CA PHE A 249 0.42 -0.63 0.96
C PHE A 249 -1.02 -0.54 1.48
N ILE A 250 -1.24 0.36 2.42
CA ILE A 250 -2.56 0.57 3.04
C ILE A 250 -3.18 1.81 2.40
N ASP A 251 -4.30 1.67 1.72
CA ASP A 251 -5.01 2.80 1.11
C ASP A 251 -5.44 3.79 2.21
N ILE A 252 -4.95 5.03 2.12
CA ILE A 252 -5.27 6.11 3.07
C ILE A 252 -6.06 7.24 2.42
N THR A 253 -6.62 7.02 1.22
CA THR A 253 -7.39 8.02 0.48
C THR A 253 -8.53 8.60 1.32
N HIS A 254 -9.25 7.75 2.05
CA HIS A 254 -10.33 8.20 2.94
C HIS A 254 -9.80 9.07 4.09
N ILE A 255 -8.71 8.67 4.72
CA ILE A 255 -8.09 9.39 5.85
C ILE A 255 -7.57 10.76 5.38
N GLU A 256 -6.89 10.83 4.24
CA GLU A 256 -6.41 12.10 3.66
C GLU A 256 -7.57 13.04 3.31
N ASN A 257 -8.66 12.50 2.74
CA ASN A 257 -9.86 13.28 2.45
C ASN A 257 -10.54 13.80 3.72
N GLU A 258 -10.70 12.95 4.74
CA GLU A 258 -11.25 13.36 6.03
C GLU A 258 -10.40 14.42 6.71
N LYS A 259 -9.07 14.24 6.73
CA LYS A 259 -8.13 15.23 7.25
C LYS A 259 -8.28 16.57 6.54
N ARG A 260 -8.33 16.59 5.21
CA ARG A 260 -8.55 17.81 4.41
C ARG A 260 -9.91 18.45 4.73
N GLN A 261 -10.96 17.65 4.91
CA GLN A 261 -12.28 18.16 5.29
C GLN A 261 -12.26 18.77 6.70
N LEU A 262 -11.64 18.10 7.67
CA LEU A 262 -11.48 18.61 9.03
C LEU A 262 -10.66 19.89 9.05
N GLU A 263 -9.56 19.98 8.31
CA GLU A 263 -8.78 21.21 8.16
C GLU A 263 -9.62 22.34 7.56
N THR A 264 -10.40 22.04 6.52
CA THR A 264 -11.30 23.02 5.90
C THR A 264 -12.33 23.52 6.93
N GLN A 265 -12.97 22.62 7.68
CA GLN A 265 -13.95 22.99 8.71
C GLN A 265 -13.32 23.76 9.87
N ALA A 266 -12.11 23.36 10.30
CA ALA A 266 -11.42 23.95 11.43
C ALA A 266 -10.79 25.32 11.12
N PHE A 267 -10.42 25.57 9.85
CA PHE A 267 -9.61 26.74 9.48
C PHE A 267 -10.22 27.65 8.41
N THR A 268 -11.35 27.29 7.81
CA THR A 268 -12.05 28.16 6.84
C THR A 268 -13.40 28.61 7.37
N ASP A 269 -13.84 29.79 6.95
CA ASP A 269 -15.20 30.28 7.20
C ASP A 269 -16.17 29.63 6.21
N ALA A 270 -17.17 28.92 6.72
CA ALA A 270 -18.09 28.12 5.92
C ALA A 270 -18.89 28.93 4.87
N LEU A 271 -19.14 30.21 5.12
CA LEU A 271 -19.92 31.05 4.21
C LEU A 271 -19.06 31.60 3.07
N THR A 272 -17.87 32.10 3.38
CA THR A 272 -17.04 32.90 2.46
C THR A 272 -15.86 32.12 1.87
N GLY A 273 -15.48 31.01 2.50
CA GLY A 273 -14.34 30.17 2.11
C GLY A 273 -12.97 30.81 2.32
N VAL A 274 -12.88 32.01 2.90
CA VAL A 274 -11.58 32.54 3.39
C VAL A 274 -11.21 31.87 4.71
N CYS A 275 -10.02 32.15 5.24
CA CYS A 275 -9.67 31.65 6.56
C CYS A 275 -10.68 32.11 7.62
N ASN A 276 -10.90 31.30 8.64
CA ASN A 276 -11.64 31.73 9.82
C ASN A 276 -10.70 32.43 10.81
N ARG A 277 -11.28 33.01 11.85
CA ARG A 277 -10.56 33.68 12.94
C ARG A 277 -9.48 32.80 13.59
N ALA A 278 -9.77 31.51 13.82
CA ALA A 278 -8.84 30.59 14.49
C ALA A 278 -7.56 30.40 13.66
N ARG A 279 -7.69 30.17 12.35
CA ARG A 279 -6.53 30.06 11.45
C ARG A 279 -5.72 31.34 11.41
N LEU A 280 -6.38 32.48 11.29
CA LEU A 280 -5.71 33.77 11.21
C LEU A 280 -4.90 34.09 12.48
N GLN A 281 -5.45 33.76 13.66
CA GLN A 281 -4.76 33.98 14.93
C GLN A 281 -3.44 33.20 14.98
N GLY A 282 -3.45 31.91 14.58
CA GLY A 282 -2.23 31.10 14.52
C GLY A 282 -1.21 31.62 13.49
N VAL A 283 -1.68 32.07 12.32
CA VAL A 283 -0.82 32.70 11.29
C VAL A 283 -0.17 33.97 11.83
N LEU A 284 -0.97 34.85 12.43
CA LEU A 284 -0.48 36.13 12.96
C LEU A 284 0.51 35.92 14.12
N GLU A 285 0.28 34.91 14.97
CA GLU A 285 1.21 34.54 16.03
C GLU A 285 2.57 34.11 15.45
N ALA A 286 2.56 33.16 14.51
CA ALA A 286 3.76 32.65 13.87
C ALA A 286 4.55 33.76 13.14
N GLU A 287 3.84 34.62 12.41
CA GLU A 287 4.46 35.74 11.70
C GLU A 287 5.03 36.78 12.67
N LEU A 288 4.32 37.17 13.74
CA LEU A 288 4.89 38.08 14.77
C LEU A 288 6.19 37.53 15.38
N HIS A 289 6.25 36.22 15.66
CA HIS A 289 7.48 35.57 16.12
C HIS A 289 8.61 35.66 15.08
N ARG A 290 8.30 35.40 13.81
CA ARG A 290 9.25 35.48 12.69
C ARG A 290 9.78 36.91 12.50
N ALA A 291 8.91 37.91 12.53
CA ALA A 291 9.29 39.31 12.40
C ALA A 291 10.18 39.79 13.53
N ARG A 292 9.88 39.42 14.78
CA ARG A 292 10.75 39.76 15.93
C ARG A 292 12.15 39.17 15.80
N ARG A 293 12.25 37.92 15.33
CA ARG A 293 13.54 37.22 15.18
C ARG A 293 14.39 37.78 14.05
N HIS A 294 13.76 38.14 12.93
CA HIS A 294 14.46 38.55 11.70
C HIS A 294 14.39 40.06 11.42
N ASN A 295 13.82 40.84 12.36
CA ASN A 295 13.60 42.29 12.22
C ASN A 295 12.85 42.66 10.93
N LEU A 296 11.78 41.89 10.62
CA LEU A 296 10.93 42.09 9.45
C LEU A 296 9.70 42.92 9.81
N SER A 297 9.12 43.59 8.82
CA SER A 297 7.85 44.32 9.00
C SER A 297 6.66 43.39 8.79
N ILE A 298 5.63 43.53 9.62
CA ILE A 298 4.31 42.92 9.43
C ILE A 298 3.28 43.99 9.68
N SER A 299 2.23 44.00 8.88
CA SER A 299 1.09 44.88 9.11
C SER A 299 -0.21 44.08 8.97
N ILE A 300 -1.25 44.59 9.61
CA ILE A 300 -2.61 44.05 9.47
C ILE A 300 -3.55 45.12 8.93
N ILE A 301 -4.56 44.67 8.22
CA ILE A 301 -5.71 45.46 7.77
C ILE A 301 -6.93 44.86 8.44
N LEU A 302 -7.72 45.67 9.12
CA LEU A 302 -9.06 45.30 9.57
C LEU A 302 -10.08 46.07 8.76
N GLY A 303 -10.98 45.36 8.10
CA GLY A 303 -12.04 45.91 7.25
C GLY A 303 -13.42 45.56 7.79
N ASP A 304 -14.35 46.51 7.67
CA ASP A 304 -15.74 46.32 8.06
C ASP A 304 -16.67 46.91 7.01
N ILE A 305 -17.65 46.10 6.59
CA ILE A 305 -18.58 46.46 5.53
C ILE A 305 -19.54 47.54 6.04
N ASP A 306 -19.53 48.70 5.39
CA ASP A 306 -20.30 49.84 5.81
C ASP A 306 -21.81 49.55 5.71
N HIS A 307 -22.53 49.83 6.80
CA HIS A 307 -23.98 49.70 6.86
C HIS A 307 -24.51 48.29 6.53
N PHE A 308 -23.73 47.24 6.76
CA PHE A 308 -24.13 45.86 6.42
C PHE A 308 -25.44 45.43 7.08
N LYS A 309 -25.69 45.82 8.35
CA LYS A 309 -27.00 45.61 8.99
C LYS A 309 -28.18 46.18 8.17
N LYS A 310 -28.03 47.37 7.58
CA LYS A 310 -29.07 47.98 6.74
C LYS A 310 -29.31 47.18 5.46
N ILE A 311 -28.26 46.58 4.89
CA ILE A 311 -28.37 45.69 3.72
C ILE A 311 -29.22 44.48 4.09
N ASN A 312 -28.93 43.83 5.22
CA ASN A 312 -29.72 42.70 5.71
C ASN A 312 -31.17 43.08 5.99
N ASP A 313 -31.40 44.22 6.66
CA ASP A 313 -32.74 44.68 7.02
C ASP A 313 -33.58 45.05 5.77
N THR A 314 -32.93 45.53 4.70
CA THR A 314 -33.62 45.98 3.47
C THR A 314 -33.82 44.86 2.45
N HIS A 315 -32.83 43.98 2.29
CA HIS A 315 -32.77 43.00 1.20
C HIS A 315 -32.82 41.55 1.68
N GLY A 316 -32.83 41.32 2.99
CA GLY A 316 -32.82 40.00 3.61
C GLY A 316 -31.41 39.40 3.73
N HIS A 317 -31.28 38.44 4.66
CA HIS A 317 -30.00 37.80 4.98
C HIS A 317 -29.33 37.09 3.80
N GLN A 318 -30.12 36.52 2.87
CA GLN A 318 -29.56 35.86 1.69
C GLN A 318 -28.73 36.82 0.81
N VAL A 319 -29.18 38.07 0.68
CA VAL A 319 -28.45 39.11 -0.06
C VAL A 319 -27.20 39.54 0.70
N GLY A 320 -27.28 39.65 2.04
CA GLY A 320 -26.09 39.89 2.87
C GLY A 320 -25.04 38.79 2.74
N ASP A 321 -25.46 37.52 2.70
CA ASP A 321 -24.57 36.38 2.49
C ASP A 321 -23.87 36.43 1.13
N ASP A 322 -24.60 36.82 0.07
CA ASP A 322 -24.03 37.01 -1.26
C ASP A 322 -23.03 38.17 -1.29
N VAL A 323 -23.31 39.26 -0.57
CA VAL A 323 -22.37 40.38 -0.38
C VAL A 323 -21.10 39.90 0.31
N LEU A 324 -21.20 39.14 1.40
CA LEU A 324 -20.04 38.61 2.12
C LEU A 324 -19.18 37.68 1.26
N LYS A 325 -19.82 36.76 0.51
CA LYS A 325 -19.13 35.86 -0.43
C LYS A 325 -18.36 36.63 -1.49
N LYS A 326 -19.01 37.61 -2.11
CA LYS A 326 -18.41 38.42 -3.17
C LYS A 326 -17.30 39.32 -2.62
N PHE A 327 -17.50 39.91 -1.45
CA PHE A 327 -16.49 40.71 -0.75
C PHE A 327 -15.24 39.88 -0.46
N ALA A 328 -15.41 38.70 0.12
CA ALA A 328 -14.32 37.80 0.42
C ALA A 328 -13.55 37.35 -0.83
N LYS A 329 -14.27 37.12 -1.95
CA LYS A 329 -13.67 36.83 -3.26
C LYS A 329 -12.80 37.99 -3.76
N VAL A 330 -13.34 39.22 -3.76
CA VAL A 330 -12.59 40.42 -4.18
C VAL A 330 -11.32 40.58 -3.34
N MET A 331 -11.42 40.40 -2.02
CA MET A 331 -10.26 40.48 -1.12
C MET A 331 -9.21 39.42 -1.47
N ARG A 332 -9.61 38.15 -1.60
CA ARG A 332 -8.70 37.02 -1.89
C ARG A 332 -7.99 37.15 -3.24
N GLU A 333 -8.68 37.60 -4.27
CA GLU A 333 -8.13 37.72 -5.63
C GLU A 333 -7.19 38.93 -5.81
N ASN A 334 -7.14 39.85 -4.84
CA ASN A 334 -6.40 41.10 -4.96
C ASN A 334 -5.23 41.28 -3.97
N VAL A 335 -4.93 40.24 -3.18
CA VAL A 335 -3.78 40.17 -2.27
C VAL A 335 -2.72 39.19 -2.80
N ARG A 336 -1.52 39.19 -2.21
CA ARG A 336 -0.43 38.27 -2.58
C ARG A 336 -0.68 36.87 -2.02
N VAL A 337 0.01 35.87 -2.55
CA VAL A 337 -0.03 34.47 -2.04
C VAL A 337 0.39 34.38 -0.57
N GLU A 338 1.29 35.26 -0.13
CA GLU A 338 1.77 35.33 1.26
C GLU A 338 0.79 36.06 2.20
N ASP A 339 -0.13 36.86 1.67
CA ASP A 339 -1.11 37.58 2.47
C ASP A 339 -2.25 36.62 2.86
N VAL A 340 -2.70 36.67 4.12
CA VAL A 340 -3.79 35.81 4.59
C VAL A 340 -5.03 36.65 4.85
N VAL A 341 -6.09 36.38 4.09
CA VAL A 341 -7.42 36.97 4.29
C VAL A 341 -8.26 36.04 5.17
N ALA A 342 -8.90 36.60 6.19
CA ALA A 342 -9.85 35.87 7.02
C ALA A 342 -11.09 36.70 7.34
N ARG A 343 -12.19 35.99 7.63
CA ARG A 343 -13.36 36.58 8.25
C ARG A 343 -13.15 36.59 9.77
N TRP A 344 -13.01 37.79 10.32
CA TRP A 344 -12.71 38.02 11.74
C TRP A 344 -13.97 38.01 12.61
N GLY A 345 -15.07 38.54 12.06
CA GLY A 345 -16.38 38.66 12.69
C GLY A 345 -17.49 38.68 11.64
N GLY A 346 -18.74 38.87 12.07
CA GLY A 346 -19.92 38.78 11.20
C GLY A 346 -19.78 39.53 9.87
N GLU A 347 -19.43 40.81 9.92
CA GLU A 347 -19.20 41.69 8.75
C GLU A 347 -17.75 42.20 8.68
N GLU A 348 -16.86 41.63 9.50
CA GLU A 348 -15.48 42.08 9.69
C GLU A 348 -14.51 41.09 9.05
N PHE A 349 -13.55 41.62 8.30
CA PHE A 349 -12.48 40.87 7.66
C PHE A 349 -11.13 41.39 8.10
N MET A 350 -10.16 40.50 8.26
CA MET A 350 -8.79 40.87 8.57
C MET A 350 -7.85 40.30 7.51
N ILE A 351 -6.85 41.11 7.12
CA ILE A 351 -5.73 40.69 6.29
C ILE A 351 -4.47 40.78 7.13
N VAL A 352 -3.70 39.69 7.19
CA VAL A 352 -2.32 39.71 7.67
C VAL A 352 -1.42 39.84 6.45
N SER A 353 -0.57 40.87 6.44
CA SER A 353 0.34 41.16 5.33
C SER A 353 1.79 41.11 5.81
N PRO A 354 2.45 39.95 5.68
CA PRO A 354 3.87 39.81 6.00
C PRO A 354 4.74 40.69 5.09
N LEU A 355 5.90 41.09 5.61
CA LEU A 355 6.94 41.83 4.87
C LEU A 355 6.51 43.22 4.36
N ASN A 356 5.35 43.74 4.75
CA ASN A 356 4.88 45.07 4.39
C ASN A 356 4.87 46.02 5.61
N ASP A 357 5.33 47.25 5.38
CA ASP A 357 5.20 48.35 6.32
C ASP A 357 3.79 48.99 6.28
N ALA A 358 3.52 49.95 7.16
CA ALA A 358 2.23 50.62 7.23
C ALA A 358 1.85 51.31 5.90
N ASN A 359 2.81 51.88 5.18
CA ASN A 359 2.54 52.65 3.96
C ASN A 359 2.17 51.73 2.78
N ALA A 360 2.92 50.66 2.56
CA ALA A 360 2.60 49.64 1.56
C ALA A 360 1.25 48.98 1.85
N THR A 361 0.97 48.69 3.13
CA THR A 361 -0.28 48.09 3.57
C THR A 361 -1.46 49.06 3.43
N CYS A 362 -1.26 50.35 3.68
CA CYS A 362 -2.27 51.38 3.43
C CYS A 362 -2.62 51.50 1.94
N LYS A 363 -1.63 51.42 1.05
CA LYS A 363 -1.87 51.37 -0.41
C LYS A 363 -2.67 50.14 -0.82
N LEU A 364 -2.40 48.97 -0.22
CA LEU A 364 -3.19 47.76 -0.43
C LEU A 364 -4.63 47.94 0.04
N ALA A 365 -4.84 48.48 1.25
CA ALA A 365 -6.17 48.76 1.79
C ALA A 365 -6.94 49.75 0.89
N GLU A 366 -6.30 50.81 0.39
CA GLU A 366 -6.94 51.79 -0.49
C GLU A 366 -7.28 51.20 -1.86
N LYS A 367 -6.42 50.32 -2.40
CA LYS A 367 -6.72 49.55 -3.61
C LYS A 367 -7.97 48.69 -3.41
N LEU A 368 -8.03 47.92 -2.31
CA LEU A 368 -9.17 47.06 -1.99
C LEU A 368 -10.46 47.88 -1.80
N ARG A 369 -10.37 49.00 -1.08
CA ARG A 369 -11.50 49.93 -0.88
C ARG A 369 -12.10 50.41 -2.19
N ARG A 370 -11.27 50.87 -3.13
CA ARG A 370 -11.74 51.32 -4.45
C ARG A 370 -12.37 50.19 -5.24
N LEU A 371 -11.77 49.00 -5.23
CA LEU A 371 -12.33 47.84 -5.94
C LEU A 371 -13.71 47.49 -5.40
N ILE A 372 -13.87 47.43 -4.08
CA ILE A 372 -15.15 47.15 -3.43
C ILE A 372 -16.18 48.24 -3.78
N GLU A 373 -15.82 49.52 -3.71
CA GLU A 373 -16.71 50.63 -4.06
C GLU A 373 -17.19 50.58 -5.53
N THR A 374 -16.30 50.16 -6.45
CA THR A 374 -16.64 50.03 -7.88
C THR A 374 -17.35 48.74 -8.25
N GLU A 375 -17.29 47.72 -7.39
CA GLU A 375 -17.91 46.42 -7.65
C GLU A 375 -19.43 46.51 -7.47
N THR A 376 -20.19 45.98 -8.42
CA THR A 376 -21.65 45.87 -8.29
C THR A 376 -22.04 44.62 -7.51
N PHE A 377 -22.57 44.79 -6.31
CA PHE A 377 -23.06 43.70 -5.46
C PHE A 377 -24.54 43.44 -5.72
N SER A 378 -24.82 42.64 -6.75
CA SER A 378 -26.15 42.07 -7.07
C SER A 378 -27.34 42.97 -6.69
N LYS A 379 -28.19 42.54 -5.74
CA LYS A 379 -29.39 43.25 -5.28
C LYS A 379 -29.10 44.31 -4.22
N ALA A 380 -27.89 44.34 -3.65
CA ALA A 380 -27.48 45.30 -2.62
C ALA A 380 -27.00 46.64 -3.21
N GLY A 381 -26.70 46.69 -4.51
CA GLY A 381 -26.22 47.89 -5.19
C GLY A 381 -24.75 48.17 -4.89
N GLN A 382 -24.42 49.42 -4.57
CA GLN A 382 -23.06 49.81 -4.17
C GLN A 382 -22.85 49.54 -2.68
N VAL A 383 -21.78 48.81 -2.38
CA VAL A 383 -21.34 48.51 -1.02
C VAL A 383 -19.98 49.16 -0.81
N THR A 384 -19.78 49.81 0.33
CA THR A 384 -18.49 50.39 0.70
C THR A 384 -17.94 49.69 1.93
N CYS A 385 -16.65 49.93 2.20
CA CYS A 385 -15.96 49.33 3.33
C CYS A 385 -15.02 50.36 3.96
N SER A 386 -14.96 50.35 5.29
CA SER A 386 -13.98 51.09 6.07
C SER A 386 -12.84 50.18 6.48
N PHE A 387 -11.61 50.69 6.43
CA PHE A 387 -10.41 49.94 6.79
C PHE A 387 -9.57 50.67 7.84
N GLY A 388 -9.08 49.90 8.83
CA GLY A 388 -8.06 50.31 9.78
C GLY A 388 -6.77 49.53 9.54
N VAL A 389 -5.65 50.23 9.41
CA VAL A 389 -4.33 49.62 9.18
C VAL A 389 -3.44 49.84 10.40
N ALA A 390 -2.73 48.79 10.82
CA ALA A 390 -1.74 48.88 11.89
C ALA A 390 -0.49 48.06 11.54
N GLN A 391 0.68 48.65 11.74
CA GLN A 391 1.96 47.93 11.62
C GLN A 391 2.39 47.38 12.97
N ALA A 392 2.88 46.13 13.00
CA ALA A 392 3.40 45.48 14.20
C ALA A 392 4.66 46.19 14.72
N ARG A 393 4.70 46.41 16.02
CA ARG A 393 5.87 46.90 16.77
C ARG A 393 6.51 45.72 17.50
N ARG A 394 7.78 45.85 17.87
CA ARG A 394 8.57 44.75 18.46
C ARG A 394 7.90 44.11 19.69
N GLU A 395 7.28 44.92 20.54
CA GLU A 395 6.61 44.48 21.78
C GLU A 395 5.13 44.12 21.60
N ASP A 396 4.58 44.16 20.38
CA ASP A 396 3.15 43.93 20.20
C ASP A 396 2.75 42.47 20.39
N SER A 397 1.72 42.26 21.20
CA SER A 397 0.93 41.04 21.16
C SER A 397 -0.11 41.12 20.03
N ILE A 398 -0.71 39.97 19.68
CA ILE A 398 -1.88 39.94 18.77
C ILE A 398 -2.95 40.91 19.25
N ARG A 399 -3.20 40.97 20.55
CA ARG A 399 -4.22 41.84 21.15
C ARG A 399 -3.92 43.32 20.92
N THR A 400 -2.71 43.77 21.26
CA THR A 400 -2.33 45.19 21.14
C THR A 400 -2.25 45.66 19.70
N LEU A 401 -1.81 44.79 18.78
CA LEU A 401 -1.83 45.08 17.34
C LEU A 401 -3.26 45.20 16.81
N THR A 402 -4.14 44.28 17.19
CA THR A 402 -5.55 44.29 16.78
C THR A 402 -6.29 45.50 17.35
N GLU A 403 -6.07 45.85 18.63
CA GLU A 403 -6.65 47.05 19.27
C GLU A 403 -6.28 48.35 18.52
N ARG A 404 -5.05 48.44 17.98
CA ARG A 404 -4.63 49.60 17.17
C ARG A 404 -5.33 49.63 15.81
N ALA A 405 -5.46 48.48 15.14
CA ALA A 405 -6.20 48.38 13.88
C ALA A 405 -7.69 48.72 14.08
N ASP A 406 -8.31 48.21 15.15
CA ASP A 406 -9.69 48.56 15.57
C ASP A 406 -9.86 50.06 15.78
N LYS A 407 -8.91 50.70 16.49
CA LYS A 407 -8.96 52.14 16.73
C LYS A 407 -8.88 52.93 15.43
N ALA A 408 -8.05 52.50 14.48
CA ALA A 408 -7.98 53.12 13.16
C ALA A 408 -9.29 52.89 12.37
N LEU A 409 -9.84 51.68 12.39
CA LEU A 409 -11.12 51.37 11.75
C LEU A 409 -12.28 52.20 12.33
N TYR A 410 -12.30 52.41 13.65
CA TYR A 410 -13.27 53.27 14.31
C TYR A 410 -13.14 54.73 13.84
N GLN A 411 -11.92 55.24 13.65
CA GLN A 411 -11.70 56.56 13.05
C GLN A 411 -12.24 56.63 11.62
N ALA A 412 -12.06 55.57 10.82
CA ALA A 412 -12.59 55.51 9.46
C ALA A 412 -14.12 55.61 9.46
N LYS A 413 -14.79 54.88 10.36
CA LYS A 413 -16.25 54.90 10.52
C LYS A 413 -16.78 56.28 10.96
N THR A 414 -16.09 56.94 11.89
CA THR A 414 -16.51 58.25 12.43
C THR A 414 -16.22 59.42 11.49
N LYS A 415 -15.18 59.34 10.65
CA LYS A 415 -14.85 60.36 9.64
C LYS A 415 -15.64 60.24 8.33
N GLY A 416 -16.76 59.50 8.34
CA GLY A 416 -17.68 59.42 7.20
C GLY A 416 -17.59 58.13 6.38
N ARG A 417 -16.97 57.06 6.91
CA ARG A 417 -16.89 55.73 6.28
C ARG A 417 -16.16 55.73 4.93
N ASN A 418 -16.18 54.59 4.23
CA ASN A 418 -15.58 54.39 2.91
C ASN A 418 -14.17 55.02 2.78
N ARG A 419 -13.29 54.66 3.72
CA ARG A 419 -11.93 55.20 3.81
C ARG A 419 -11.00 54.27 4.56
N VAL A 420 -9.71 54.54 4.40
CA VAL A 420 -8.63 53.89 5.13
C VAL A 420 -8.07 54.87 6.16
N GLU A 421 -7.91 54.42 7.39
CA GLU A 421 -7.17 55.14 8.43
C GLU A 421 -6.05 54.25 8.97
N THR A 422 -4.98 54.85 9.48
CA THR A 422 -3.81 54.15 10.03
C THR A 422 -3.66 54.45 11.52
N ASP A 423 -2.88 53.64 12.24
CA ASP A 423 -2.61 53.84 13.66
C ASP A 423 -1.67 55.03 14.00
N GLY A 424 -1.29 55.83 12.98
CA GLY A 424 -0.54 57.07 13.14
C GLY A 424 0.96 56.89 13.40
N LEU A 425 1.60 55.97 12.66
CA LEU A 425 3.06 55.83 12.60
C LEU A 425 3.70 56.79 11.60
#